data_AF-A0A918EHT2-F1
#
_entry.id   AF-A0A918EHT2-F1
#
_cell.length_a   1.000
_cell.length_b   1.000
_cell.length_c   1.000
_cell.angle_alpha   90.00
_cell.angle_beta   90.00
_cell.angle_gamma   90.00
#
_symmetry.space_group_name_H-M   'P 1'
#
loop_
_entity.id
_entity.type
_entity.pdbx_description
1 polymer ?
#
loop_
_entity_poly.entity_id
_entity_poly.type
_entity_poly.pdbx_seq_one_letter_code
_entity_poly.pdbx_strand_id
1 'polypeptide(L)'
;MAEPTPTARTLQDAALWIEALLRQFPELLTELAPGRPSPGTAPERRRDPSPETARRVREERRDALLVEQRHGLTAPGYSAAPLRLHVSDAVRDITDGVVELDEAVHDKLGLGRPRHARVPQRLVRIAGLLDRVAGHPALAAHVRDECRRMARRCARVLGDSESIVRVRGRCPWCDSVSLRAFPARRAVLCVNPACRCEAAECDCRTDPAYRHVWHEGEWEGLARTAGTDRAEIDASMDETADARTGPRAG
;
A
#
# COMPACT_ATOMS: atom_id res chain seq x y z
N MET A 1 7.47 3.23 33.73
CA MET A 1 6.49 3.41 32.64
C MET A 1 5.85 2.06 32.41
N ALA A 2 4.53 1.95 32.56
CA ALA A 2 3.84 0.67 32.38
C ALA A 2 3.79 0.30 30.90
N GLU A 3 4.11 -0.95 30.58
CA GLU A 3 4.07 -1.48 29.22
C GLU A 3 2.60 -1.51 28.74
N PRO A 4 2.30 -1.04 27.51
CA PRO A 4 0.92 -1.01 27.02
C PRO A 4 0.36 -2.43 26.88
N THR A 5 -0.86 -2.64 27.39
CA THR A 5 -1.59 -3.92 27.24
C THR A 5 -1.68 -4.30 25.75
N PRO A 6 -1.59 -5.60 25.38
CA PRO A 6 -1.67 -6.04 23.97
C PRO A 6 -2.87 -5.49 23.19
N THR A 7 -4.02 -5.29 23.86
CA THR A 7 -5.20 -4.62 23.27
C THR A 7 -4.93 -3.15 22.95
N ALA A 8 -4.24 -2.41 23.82
CA ALA A 8 -3.89 -1.01 23.59
C ALA A 8 -2.94 -0.85 22.39
N ARG A 9 -1.94 -1.74 22.25
CA ARG A 9 -1.06 -1.77 21.07
C ARG A 9 -1.86 -2.08 19.79
N THR A 10 -2.81 -3.00 19.85
CA THR A 10 -3.70 -3.33 18.73
C THR A 10 -4.56 -2.13 18.30
N LEU A 11 -5.09 -1.35 19.24
CA LEU A 11 -5.87 -0.14 18.94
C LEU A 11 -5.00 0.97 18.37
N GLN A 12 -3.78 1.12 18.89
CA GLN A 12 -2.81 2.08 18.36
C GLN A 12 -2.44 1.74 16.91
N ASP A 13 -2.17 0.46 16.63
CA ASP A 13 -1.95 -0.02 15.26
C ASP A 13 -3.17 0.23 14.37
N ALA A 14 -4.39 -0.06 14.86
CA ALA A 14 -5.61 0.19 14.12
C ALA A 14 -5.76 1.69 13.76
N ALA A 15 -5.53 2.59 14.72
CA ALA A 15 -5.58 4.03 14.50
C ALA A 15 -4.57 4.47 13.42
N LEU A 16 -3.33 3.96 13.49
CA LEU A 16 -2.29 4.24 12.49
C LEU A 16 -2.70 3.79 11.08
N TRP A 17 -3.28 2.59 10.94
CA TRP A 17 -3.74 2.10 9.64
C TRP A 17 -4.97 2.88 9.12
N ILE A 18 -5.87 3.32 10.00
CA ILE A 18 -6.98 4.20 9.61
C ILE A 18 -6.47 5.55 9.11
N GLU A 19 -5.48 6.13 9.77
CA GLU A 19 -4.85 7.39 9.33
C GLU A 19 -4.15 7.23 7.98
N ALA A 20 -3.43 6.13 7.77
CA ALA A 20 -2.84 5.82 6.48
C ALA A 20 -3.90 5.72 5.37
N LEU A 21 -5.03 5.05 5.63
CA LEU A 21 -6.14 4.96 4.69
C LEU A 21 -6.77 6.33 4.38
N LEU A 22 -6.95 7.18 5.40
CA LEU A 22 -7.48 8.52 5.23
C LEU A 22 -6.61 9.39 4.32
N ARG A 23 -5.28 9.21 4.38
CA ARG A 23 -4.32 9.90 3.49
C ARG A 23 -4.29 9.31 2.07
N GLN A 24 -4.23 7.98 1.96
CA GLN A 24 -4.00 7.30 0.68
C GLN A 24 -5.25 7.20 -0.20
N PHE A 25 -6.45 7.05 0.38
CA PHE A 25 -7.66 6.82 -0.42
C PHE A 25 -8.01 8.00 -1.36
N PRO A 26 -7.91 9.28 -0.95
CA PRO A 26 -8.08 10.41 -1.88
C PRO A 26 -7.06 10.43 -3.03
N GLU A 27 -5.81 10.03 -2.77
CA GLU A 27 -4.78 9.92 -3.81
C GLU A 27 -5.15 8.83 -4.82
N LEU A 28 -5.70 7.72 -4.34
CA LEU A 28 -6.15 6.60 -5.17
C LEU A 28 -7.29 7.03 -6.12
N LEU A 29 -8.20 7.87 -5.64
CA LEU A 29 -9.24 8.49 -6.47
C LEU A 29 -8.66 9.47 -7.50
N THR A 30 -7.57 10.14 -7.17
CA THR A 30 -6.87 11.06 -8.09
C THR A 30 -6.20 10.31 -9.24
N GLU A 31 -5.72 9.08 -9.01
CA GLU A 31 -5.15 8.21 -10.06
C GLU A 31 -6.19 7.72 -11.08
N LEU A 32 -7.48 7.80 -10.77
CA LEU A 32 -8.58 7.56 -11.72
C LEU A 32 -8.87 8.78 -12.62
N ALA A 33 -8.31 9.96 -12.31
CA ALA A 33 -8.51 11.16 -13.13
C ALA A 33 -7.80 11.03 -14.48
N PRO A 34 -8.49 11.29 -15.62
CA PRO A 34 -7.87 11.23 -16.93
C PRO A 34 -6.69 12.21 -17.05
N GLY A 35 -5.52 11.74 -17.49
CA GLY A 35 -4.42 12.61 -17.94
C GLY A 35 -3.13 12.65 -17.12
N ARG A 36 -2.96 11.83 -16.06
CA ARG A 36 -1.71 11.82 -15.28
C ARG A 36 -0.73 10.72 -15.73
N PRO A 37 0.55 11.04 -16.01
CA PRO A 37 1.62 10.04 -16.13
C PRO A 37 1.89 9.40 -14.75
N SER A 38 2.12 8.08 -14.72
CA SER A 38 2.51 7.35 -13.50
C SER A 38 3.88 7.80 -12.98
N PRO A 39 4.09 7.88 -11.65
CA PRO A 39 5.42 8.08 -11.05
C PRO A 39 6.38 6.89 -11.31
N GLY A 40 5.85 5.68 -11.53
CA GLY A 40 6.63 4.46 -11.74
C GLY A 40 6.94 4.10 -13.19
N THR A 41 6.42 4.86 -14.16
CA THR A 41 6.83 4.71 -15.56
C THR A 41 7.91 5.74 -15.79
N ALA A 42 9.18 5.30 -15.83
CA ALA A 42 10.24 6.15 -16.36
C ALA A 42 9.71 6.75 -17.68
N PRO A 43 9.90 8.05 -17.95
CA PRO A 43 9.44 8.62 -19.20
C PRO A 43 10.12 7.82 -20.29
N GLU A 44 9.37 6.97 -21.00
CA GLU A 44 9.80 6.48 -22.29
C GLU A 44 10.19 7.73 -23.04
N ARG A 45 11.50 7.89 -23.31
CA ARG A 45 12.03 8.95 -24.17
C ARG A 45 11.02 9.06 -25.30
N ARG A 46 10.30 10.19 -25.41
CA ARG A 46 9.24 10.40 -26.41
C ARG A 46 9.78 9.89 -27.75
N ARG A 47 9.40 8.66 -28.11
CA ARG A 47 9.59 8.17 -29.45
C ARG A 47 8.52 8.89 -30.22
N ASP A 48 8.93 9.66 -31.22
CA ASP A 48 7.97 10.24 -32.14
C ASP A 48 7.04 9.12 -32.61
N PRO A 49 5.71 9.31 -32.49
CA PRO A 49 4.76 8.29 -32.87
C PRO A 49 5.05 7.87 -34.31
N SER A 50 5.04 6.56 -34.55
CA SER A 50 5.30 6.04 -35.90
C SER A 50 4.38 6.72 -36.92
N PRO A 51 4.80 6.92 -38.18
CA PRO A 51 3.96 7.52 -39.21
C PRO A 51 2.60 6.83 -39.37
N GLU A 52 2.54 5.52 -39.08
CA GLU A 52 1.32 4.73 -39.07
C GLU A 52 0.40 5.08 -37.90
N THR A 53 0.94 5.21 -36.69
CA THR A 53 0.22 5.67 -35.50
C THR A 53 -0.34 7.08 -35.72
N ALA A 54 0.46 7.98 -36.31
CA ALA A 54 0.03 9.33 -36.64
C ALA A 54 -1.09 9.37 -37.69
N ARG A 55 -1.10 8.43 -38.65
CA ARG A 55 -2.17 8.30 -39.65
C ARG A 55 -3.49 7.85 -39.01
N ARG A 56 -3.46 6.82 -38.15
CA ARG A 56 -4.65 6.33 -37.43
C ARG A 56 -5.26 7.41 -36.54
N VAL A 57 -4.44 8.16 -35.81
CA VAL A 57 -4.90 9.29 -34.97
C VAL A 57 -5.60 10.38 -35.80
N ARG A 58 -5.17 10.63 -37.05
CA ARG A 58 -5.83 11.60 -37.93
C ARG A 58 -7.16 11.08 -38.47
N GLU A 59 -7.23 9.81 -38.84
CA GLU A 59 -8.47 9.16 -39.32
C GLU A 59 -9.53 9.14 -38.21
N GLU A 60 -9.18 8.73 -37.00
CA GLU A 60 -10.12 8.69 -35.87
C GLU A 60 -10.58 10.09 -35.42
N ARG A 61 -9.71 11.12 -35.48
CA ARG A 61 -10.13 12.51 -35.22
C ARG A 61 -11.18 12.97 -36.21
N ARG A 62 -11.05 12.59 -37.48
CA ARG A 62 -12.04 12.91 -38.50
C ARG A 62 -13.36 12.21 -38.21
N ASP A 63 -13.31 10.95 -37.77
CA ASP A 63 -14.51 10.18 -37.44
C ASP A 63 -15.20 10.71 -36.16
N ALA A 64 -14.42 11.10 -35.15
CA ALA A 64 -14.92 11.75 -33.93
C ALA A 64 -15.64 13.08 -34.22
N LEU A 65 -15.08 13.91 -35.11
CA LEU A 65 -15.71 15.16 -35.56
C LEU A 65 -17.02 14.89 -36.31
N LEU A 66 -17.09 13.83 -37.12
CA LEU A 66 -18.32 13.44 -37.80
C LEU A 66 -19.40 12.95 -36.84
N VAL A 67 -19.02 12.23 -35.77
CA VAL A 67 -19.95 11.80 -34.70
C VAL A 67 -20.46 13.01 -33.91
N GLU A 68 -19.58 13.96 -33.58
CA GLU A 68 -19.96 15.20 -32.89
C GLU A 68 -20.90 16.06 -33.74
N GLN A 69 -20.60 16.24 -35.03
CA GLN A 69 -21.45 17.01 -35.95
C GLN A 69 -22.83 16.37 -36.20
N ARG A 70 -22.91 15.03 -36.22
CA ARG A 70 -24.15 14.31 -36.51
C ARG A 70 -25.04 14.09 -35.29
N HIS A 71 -24.43 13.94 -34.12
CA HIS A 71 -25.14 13.47 -32.92
C HIS A 71 -24.98 14.39 -31.71
N GLY A 72 -24.15 15.45 -31.81
CA GLY A 72 -23.86 16.35 -30.69
C GLY A 72 -23.07 15.69 -29.56
N LEU A 73 -22.45 14.54 -29.82
CA LEU A 73 -21.70 13.75 -28.85
C LEU A 73 -20.20 13.90 -29.10
N THR A 74 -19.46 14.46 -28.14
CA THR A 74 -17.99 14.52 -28.19
C THR A 74 -17.43 13.11 -27.95
N ALA A 75 -16.89 12.48 -29.00
CA ALA A 75 -16.25 11.18 -28.86
C ALA A 75 -14.92 11.31 -28.08
N PRO A 76 -14.62 10.41 -27.13
CA PRO A 76 -13.31 10.40 -26.45
C PRO A 76 -12.21 10.12 -27.49
N GLY A 77 -11.38 11.12 -27.80
CA GLY A 77 -10.24 10.93 -28.68
C GLY A 77 -9.18 10.00 -28.05
N TYR A 78 -8.19 9.61 -28.86
CA TYR A 78 -7.02 8.75 -28.54
C TYR A 78 -6.21 9.14 -27.28
N SER A 79 -6.56 10.22 -26.58
CA SER A 79 -5.95 10.66 -25.32
C SER A 79 -6.73 10.29 -24.06
N ALA A 80 -7.81 9.52 -24.15
CA ALA A 80 -8.31 8.81 -22.98
C ALA A 80 -7.26 7.75 -22.61
N ALA A 81 -6.29 8.14 -21.77
CA ALA A 81 -5.33 7.21 -21.19
C ALA A 81 -6.10 5.97 -20.69
N PRO A 82 -5.63 4.74 -20.96
CA PRO A 82 -6.35 3.53 -20.61
C PRO A 82 -6.87 3.62 -19.17
N LEU A 83 -8.18 3.43 -18.97
CA LEU A 83 -8.76 3.34 -17.64
C LEU A 83 -7.92 2.36 -16.82
N ARG A 84 -7.35 2.82 -15.71
CA ARG A 84 -6.47 2.01 -14.87
C ARG A 84 -7.33 1.00 -14.10
N LEU A 85 -7.70 -0.10 -14.76
CA LEU A 85 -8.65 -1.09 -14.22
C LEU A 85 -8.23 -1.60 -12.84
N HIS A 86 -6.93 -1.86 -12.64
CA HIS A 86 -6.39 -2.26 -11.34
C HIS A 86 -6.59 -1.21 -10.23
N VAL A 87 -6.57 0.09 -10.56
CA VAL A 87 -6.90 1.18 -9.62
C VAL A 87 -8.40 1.18 -9.32
N SER A 88 -9.23 1.03 -10.35
CA SER A 88 -10.69 0.96 -10.17
C SER A 88 -11.11 -0.23 -9.31
N ASP A 89 -10.47 -1.39 -9.49
CA ASP A 89 -10.75 -2.59 -8.70
C ASP A 89 -10.32 -2.40 -7.25
N ALA A 90 -9.15 -1.78 -7.01
CA ALA A 90 -8.72 -1.45 -5.66
C ALA A 90 -9.69 -0.48 -4.97
N VAL A 91 -10.17 0.55 -5.67
CA VAL A 91 -11.16 1.49 -5.14
C VAL A 91 -12.45 0.78 -4.75
N ARG A 92 -12.94 -0.15 -5.59
CA ARG A 92 -14.14 -0.96 -5.29
C ARG A 92 -13.92 -1.80 -4.03
N ASP A 93 -12.86 -2.61 -4.02
CA ASP A 93 -12.52 -3.49 -2.89
C ASP A 93 -12.38 -2.73 -1.56
N ILE A 94 -11.75 -1.55 -1.58
CA ILE A 94 -11.56 -0.74 -0.37
C ILE A 94 -12.88 -0.11 0.06
N THR A 95 -13.71 0.31 -0.89
CA THR A 95 -15.03 0.87 -0.59
C THR A 95 -15.91 -0.17 0.09
N ASP A 96 -15.99 -1.37 -0.49
CA ASP A 96 -16.77 -2.48 0.06
C ASP A 96 -16.23 -2.90 1.42
N GLY A 97 -14.90 -3.08 1.55
CA GLY A 97 -14.27 -3.45 2.82
C GLY A 97 -14.49 -2.43 3.94
N VAL A 98 -14.50 -1.13 3.65
CA VAL A 98 -14.80 -0.10 4.67
C VAL A 98 -16.29 -0.09 5.05
N VAL A 99 -17.18 -0.35 4.09
CA VAL A 99 -18.62 -0.47 4.37
C VAL A 99 -18.88 -1.66 5.29
N GLU A 100 -18.34 -2.83 4.94
CA GLU A 100 -18.47 -4.06 5.73
C GLU A 100 -17.87 -3.89 7.14
N LEU A 101 -16.68 -3.28 7.24
CA LEU A 101 -16.05 -3.03 8.53
C LEU A 101 -16.87 -2.08 9.42
N ASP A 102 -17.42 -1.01 8.84
CA ASP A 102 -18.28 -0.06 9.56
C ASP A 102 -19.56 -0.77 10.06
N GLU A 103 -20.17 -1.62 9.24
CA GLU A 103 -21.33 -2.43 9.65
C GLU A 103 -20.98 -3.43 10.75
N ALA A 104 -19.84 -4.14 10.65
CA ALA A 104 -19.38 -5.09 11.65
C ALA A 104 -19.08 -4.43 13.02
N VAL A 105 -18.47 -3.24 13.01
CA VAL A 105 -18.21 -2.47 14.24
C VAL A 105 -19.52 -2.04 14.89
N HIS A 106 -20.48 -1.55 14.10
CA HIS A 106 -21.77 -1.09 14.63
C HIS A 106 -22.61 -2.24 15.19
N ASP A 107 -22.65 -3.37 14.49
CA ASP A 107 -23.34 -4.57 14.94
C ASP A 107 -22.74 -5.05 16.28
N LYS A 108 -21.41 -5.18 16.34
CA LYS A 108 -20.73 -5.66 17.55
C LYS A 108 -20.88 -4.74 18.75
N LEU A 109 -20.99 -3.43 18.52
CA LEU A 109 -21.20 -2.41 19.57
C LEU A 109 -22.68 -2.14 19.87
N GLY A 110 -23.62 -2.83 19.22
CA GLY A 110 -25.07 -2.67 19.42
C GLY A 110 -25.61 -1.30 19.00
N LEU A 111 -24.99 -0.66 18.00
CA LEU A 111 -25.31 0.71 17.56
C LEU A 111 -26.38 0.77 16.46
N GLY A 112 -26.89 -0.38 16.02
CA GLY A 112 -27.79 -0.47 14.87
C GLY A 112 -27.07 -0.19 13.55
N ARG A 113 -27.82 -0.05 12.45
CA ARG A 113 -27.20 0.10 11.13
C ARG A 113 -26.52 1.47 10.96
N PRO A 114 -25.24 1.55 10.55
CA PRO A 114 -24.58 2.82 10.30
C PRO A 114 -25.25 3.59 9.16
N ARG A 115 -25.25 4.92 9.27
CA ARG A 115 -25.73 5.79 8.18
C ARG A 115 -24.79 5.71 6.98
N HIS A 116 -25.38 5.75 5.78
CA HIS A 116 -24.65 5.84 4.53
C HIS A 116 -23.69 7.04 4.55
N ALA A 117 -22.43 6.80 4.20
CA ALA A 117 -21.37 7.79 4.17
C ALA A 117 -20.26 7.36 3.22
N ARG A 118 -19.44 8.32 2.78
CA ARG A 118 -18.25 8.05 1.97
C ARG A 118 -17.15 7.39 2.82
N VAL A 119 -16.22 6.69 2.16
CA VAL A 119 -15.11 5.97 2.81
C VAL A 119 -14.39 6.81 3.90
N PRO A 120 -13.93 8.05 3.64
CA PRO A 120 -13.26 8.83 4.69
C PRO A 120 -14.14 9.10 5.92
N GLN A 121 -15.43 9.35 5.71
CA GLN A 121 -16.37 9.63 6.80
C GLN A 121 -16.64 8.39 7.66
N ARG A 122 -16.68 7.20 7.03
CA ARG A 122 -16.78 5.91 7.75
C ARG A 122 -15.51 5.61 8.53
N LEU A 123 -14.34 5.84 7.94
CA LEU A 123 -13.05 5.68 8.63
C LEU A 123 -12.91 6.58 9.86
N VAL A 124 -13.28 7.87 9.75
CA VAL A 124 -13.31 8.79 10.90
C VAL A 124 -14.29 8.31 11.98
N ARG A 125 -15.44 7.77 11.58
CA ARG A 125 -16.41 7.20 12.51
C ARG A 125 -15.87 5.97 13.23
N ILE A 126 -15.24 5.04 12.52
CA ILE A 126 -14.59 3.86 13.10
C ILE A 126 -13.48 4.30 14.07
N ALA A 127 -12.65 5.28 13.69
CA ALA A 127 -11.62 5.85 14.58
C ALA A 127 -12.23 6.41 15.88
N GLY A 128 -13.35 7.14 15.79
CA GLY A 128 -14.08 7.65 16.95
C GLY A 128 -14.74 6.58 17.83
N LEU A 129 -14.78 5.32 17.40
CA LEU A 129 -15.32 4.19 18.15
C LEU A 129 -14.23 3.32 18.80
N LEU A 130 -12.94 3.58 18.55
CA LEU A 130 -11.85 2.72 19.01
C LEU A 130 -11.82 2.52 20.54
N ASP A 131 -12.15 3.54 21.33
CA ASP A 131 -12.24 3.42 22.80
C ASP A 131 -13.31 2.42 23.24
N ARG A 132 -14.42 2.33 22.51
CA ARG A 132 -15.47 1.33 22.76
C ARG A 132 -15.07 -0.05 22.26
N VAL A 133 -14.35 -0.10 21.13
CA VAL A 133 -13.77 -1.34 20.59
C VAL A 133 -12.75 -1.95 21.55
N ALA A 134 -12.10 -1.15 22.41
CA ALA A 134 -11.17 -1.63 23.44
C ALA A 134 -11.76 -2.71 24.37
N GLY A 135 -13.07 -2.65 24.63
CA GLY A 135 -13.79 -3.67 25.40
C GLY A 135 -13.98 -5.01 24.69
N HIS A 136 -13.60 -5.11 23.41
CA HIS A 136 -13.82 -6.27 22.55
C HIS A 136 -12.54 -6.68 21.82
N PRO A 137 -11.65 -7.48 22.43
CA PRO A 137 -10.33 -7.81 21.87
C PRO A 137 -10.36 -8.41 20.45
N ALA A 138 -11.34 -9.29 20.18
CA ALA A 138 -11.51 -9.88 18.84
C ALA A 138 -11.92 -8.84 17.78
N LEU A 139 -12.76 -7.87 18.15
CA LEU A 139 -13.14 -6.77 17.27
C LEU A 139 -11.95 -5.84 17.02
N ALA A 140 -11.16 -5.55 18.06
CA ALA A 140 -9.95 -4.73 17.93
C ALA A 140 -8.95 -5.35 16.95
N ALA A 141 -8.71 -6.67 17.04
CA ALA A 141 -7.87 -7.40 16.10
C ALA A 141 -8.43 -7.34 14.68
N HIS A 142 -9.74 -7.57 14.51
CA HIS A 142 -10.40 -7.49 13.21
C HIS A 142 -10.26 -6.09 12.58
N VAL A 143 -10.56 -5.02 13.31
CA VAL A 143 -10.42 -3.64 12.82
C VAL A 143 -8.99 -3.36 12.38
N ARG A 144 -7.99 -3.73 13.19
CA ARG A 144 -6.58 -3.58 12.84
C ARG A 144 -6.26 -4.31 11.54
N ASP A 145 -6.65 -5.58 11.41
CA ASP A 145 -6.28 -6.43 10.27
C ASP A 145 -6.93 -5.97 8.97
N GLU A 146 -8.21 -5.59 9.03
CA GLU A 146 -8.96 -5.06 7.90
C GLU A 146 -8.39 -3.71 7.43
N CYS A 147 -8.14 -2.78 8.35
CA CYS A 147 -7.53 -1.49 8.01
C CYS A 147 -6.11 -1.68 7.44
N ARG A 148 -5.29 -2.55 8.03
CA ARG A 148 -3.96 -2.90 7.53
C ARG A 148 -4.02 -3.47 6.12
N ARG A 149 -4.94 -4.40 5.87
CA ARG A 149 -5.12 -5.05 4.56
C ARG A 149 -5.44 -4.01 3.48
N MET A 150 -6.39 -3.11 3.77
CA MET A 150 -6.82 -2.06 2.84
C MET A 150 -5.73 -1.01 2.63
N ALA A 151 -5.05 -0.54 3.69
CA ALA A 151 -3.95 0.42 3.58
C ALA A 151 -2.81 -0.11 2.70
N ARG A 152 -2.44 -1.38 2.89
CA ARG A 152 -1.42 -2.04 2.07
C ARG A 152 -1.85 -2.17 0.61
N ARG A 153 -3.14 -2.34 0.34
CA ARG A 153 -3.68 -2.35 -1.03
C ARG A 153 -3.58 -0.95 -1.65
N CYS A 154 -3.95 0.11 -0.93
CA CYS A 154 -3.75 1.49 -1.39
C CYS A 154 -2.28 1.75 -1.74
N ALA A 155 -1.35 1.48 -0.81
CA ALA A 155 0.08 1.73 -1.01
C ALA A 155 0.65 1.02 -2.25
N ARG A 156 0.28 -0.25 -2.45
CA ARG A 156 0.70 -1.01 -3.65
C ARG A 156 0.21 -0.38 -4.95
N VAL A 157 -1.01 0.13 -4.97
CA VAL A 157 -1.64 0.67 -6.18
C VAL A 157 -1.16 2.09 -6.48
N LEU A 158 -0.91 2.89 -5.44
CA LEU A 158 -0.31 4.22 -5.56
C LEU A 158 1.15 4.19 -6.01
N GLY A 159 1.77 3.02 -6.08
CA GLY A 159 3.17 2.89 -6.43
C GLY A 159 4.09 3.49 -5.38
N ASP A 160 3.63 3.59 -4.13
CA ASP A 160 4.45 3.97 -2.98
C ASP A 160 5.55 2.91 -2.85
N SER A 161 6.69 3.21 -3.45
CA SER A 161 7.92 2.45 -3.23
C SER A 161 8.38 2.81 -1.83
N GLU A 162 7.87 2.06 -0.85
CA GLU A 162 8.40 2.02 0.51
C GLU A 162 9.92 2.17 0.47
N SER A 163 10.50 3.02 1.31
CA SER A 163 11.94 3.20 1.38
C SER A 163 12.60 1.88 1.76
N ILE A 164 13.26 1.24 0.79
CA ILE A 164 13.90 -0.05 1.01
C ILE A 164 15.34 0.22 1.42
N VAL A 165 15.64 0.09 2.71
CA VAL A 165 16.98 0.32 3.25
C VAL A 165 17.79 -0.98 3.19
N ARG A 166 19.05 -0.89 2.78
CA ARG A 166 19.96 -2.04 2.82
C ARG A 166 20.36 -2.32 4.26
N VAL A 167 20.20 -3.56 4.68
CA VAL A 167 20.75 -4.09 5.93
C VAL A 167 22.05 -4.82 5.60
N ARG A 168 23.13 -4.51 6.32
CA ARG A 168 24.42 -5.22 6.20
C ARG A 168 24.28 -6.65 6.72
N GLY A 169 25.22 -7.51 6.34
CA GLY A 169 25.17 -8.93 6.67
C GLY A 169 24.59 -9.80 5.56
N ARG A 170 24.53 -11.11 5.81
CA ARG A 170 24.12 -12.15 4.86
C ARG A 170 22.86 -12.84 5.32
N CYS A 171 21.99 -13.18 4.38
CA CYS A 171 20.79 -13.95 4.70
C CYS A 171 21.18 -15.31 5.30
N PRO A 172 20.67 -15.72 6.49
CA PRO A 172 21.00 -17.00 7.11
C PRO A 172 20.62 -18.23 6.26
N TRP A 173 19.69 -18.07 5.32
CA TRP A 173 19.17 -19.17 4.51
C TRP A 173 19.85 -19.35 3.15
N CYS A 174 20.32 -18.27 2.51
CA CYS A 174 20.91 -18.34 1.17
C CYS A 174 22.28 -17.67 1.06
N ASP A 175 22.83 -17.24 2.19
CA ASP A 175 24.13 -16.57 2.35
C ASP A 175 24.34 -15.32 1.47
N SER A 176 23.26 -14.80 0.88
CA SER A 176 23.28 -13.67 -0.05
C SER A 176 23.20 -12.33 0.68
N VAL A 177 23.84 -11.28 0.13
CA VAL A 177 23.83 -9.90 0.66
C VAL A 177 22.58 -9.13 0.21
N SER A 178 21.42 -9.76 0.38
CA SER A 178 20.12 -9.35 -0.15
C SER A 178 19.11 -8.99 0.94
N LEU A 179 19.57 -8.75 2.17
CA LEU A 179 18.70 -8.28 3.25
C LEU A 179 18.30 -6.82 3.03
N ARG A 180 17.02 -6.56 3.21
CA ARG A 180 16.40 -5.24 3.06
C ARG A 180 15.41 -4.99 4.18
N ALA A 181 15.51 -3.82 4.79
CA ALA A 181 14.53 -3.30 5.73
C ALA A 181 13.40 -2.60 4.97
N PHE A 182 12.19 -2.80 5.47
CA PHE A 182 10.94 -2.27 4.99
C PHE A 182 10.29 -1.54 6.17
N PRO A 183 10.56 -0.22 6.34
CA PRO A 183 10.17 0.55 7.53
C PRO A 183 8.66 0.60 7.75
N ALA A 184 7.89 0.86 6.69
CA ALA A 184 6.43 0.87 6.74
C ALA A 184 5.85 -0.52 7.10
N ARG A 185 6.58 -1.60 6.82
CA ARG A 185 6.21 -2.97 7.23
C ARG A 185 6.75 -3.38 8.59
N ARG A 186 7.64 -2.58 9.20
CA ARG A 186 8.49 -2.97 10.34
C ARG A 186 9.03 -4.40 10.16
N ALA A 187 9.71 -4.62 9.05
CA ALA A 187 10.17 -5.95 8.68
C ALA A 187 11.50 -5.93 7.92
N VAL A 188 12.28 -7.01 8.08
CA VAL A 188 13.45 -7.29 7.24
C VAL A 188 13.14 -8.49 6.36
N LEU A 189 13.48 -8.43 5.07
CA LEU A 189 13.27 -9.51 4.11
C LEU A 189 14.55 -9.78 3.31
N CYS A 190 14.72 -11.02 2.87
CA CYS A 190 15.68 -11.36 1.82
C CYS A 190 15.02 -11.16 0.45
N VAL A 191 15.57 -10.28 -0.40
CA VAL A 191 15.00 -10.00 -1.74
C VAL A 191 15.50 -10.94 -2.84
N ASN A 192 16.35 -11.93 -2.52
CA ASN A 192 16.78 -12.93 -3.49
C ASN A 192 15.59 -13.85 -3.85
N PRO A 193 15.13 -13.89 -5.12
CA PRO A 193 13.97 -14.68 -5.52
C PRO A 193 14.16 -16.19 -5.38
N ALA A 194 15.41 -16.67 -5.33
CA ALA A 194 15.74 -18.08 -5.10
C ALA A 194 15.79 -18.46 -3.61
N CYS A 195 15.75 -17.50 -2.69
CA CYS A 195 15.86 -17.77 -1.26
C CYS A 195 14.60 -18.48 -0.73
N ARG A 196 14.81 -19.58 0.01
CA ARG A 196 13.78 -20.37 0.70
C ARG A 196 14.28 -20.66 2.11
N CYS A 197 13.44 -20.53 3.13
CA CYS A 197 13.82 -20.92 4.50
C CYS A 197 13.51 -22.40 4.76
N GLU A 198 14.09 -22.95 5.83
CA GLU A 198 13.83 -24.33 6.25
C GLU A 198 12.57 -24.47 7.14
N ALA A 199 12.00 -23.36 7.61
CA ALA A 199 10.81 -23.38 8.46
C ALA A 199 9.62 -24.02 7.74
N ALA A 200 9.05 -25.07 8.35
CA ALA A 200 8.04 -25.91 7.72
C ALA A 200 6.72 -25.18 7.42
N GLU A 201 6.37 -24.21 8.25
CA GLU A 201 5.11 -23.46 8.17
C GLU A 201 5.25 -22.12 7.44
N CYS A 202 6.42 -21.81 6.88
CA CYS A 202 6.64 -20.53 6.20
C CYS A 202 6.30 -20.62 4.71
N ASP A 203 5.34 -19.80 4.26
CA ASP A 203 4.86 -19.74 2.87
C ASP A 203 5.97 -19.52 1.84
N CYS A 204 7.05 -18.84 2.23
CA CYS A 204 8.17 -18.61 1.32
C CYS A 204 8.83 -19.90 0.86
N ARG A 205 8.68 -21.02 1.58
CA ARG A 205 9.24 -22.34 1.23
C ARG A 205 8.58 -22.91 -0.02
N THR A 206 7.28 -22.71 -0.18
CA THR A 206 6.46 -23.38 -1.20
C THR A 206 5.96 -22.45 -2.28
N ASP A 207 5.85 -21.15 -2.01
CA ASP A 207 5.28 -20.18 -2.95
C ASP A 207 6.31 -19.10 -3.34
N PRO A 208 6.66 -18.97 -4.64
CA PRO A 208 7.59 -17.97 -5.15
C PRO A 208 7.07 -16.53 -5.06
N ALA A 209 5.80 -16.29 -4.75
CA ALA A 209 5.26 -14.97 -4.45
C ALA A 209 5.63 -14.48 -3.04
N TYR A 210 5.97 -15.40 -2.12
CA TYR A 210 6.26 -15.07 -0.73
C TYR A 210 7.77 -15.06 -0.45
N ARG A 211 8.18 -14.21 0.48
CA ARG A 211 9.56 -14.12 0.99
C ARG A 211 9.52 -14.34 2.49
N HIS A 212 10.60 -14.90 3.03
CA HIS A 212 10.72 -15.00 4.48
C HIS A 212 10.77 -13.58 5.07
N VAL A 213 9.98 -13.35 6.10
CA VAL A 213 9.82 -12.06 6.76
C VAL A 213 10.32 -12.22 8.18
N TRP A 214 11.31 -11.41 8.56
CA TRP A 214 11.70 -11.24 9.95
C TRP A 214 10.96 -10.05 10.55
N HIS A 215 10.05 -10.34 11.47
CA HIS A 215 9.32 -9.35 12.25
C HIS A 215 10.19 -8.82 13.41
N GLU A 216 9.72 -7.74 14.04
CA GLU A 216 10.44 -7.02 15.10
C GLU A 216 10.98 -7.92 16.22
N GLY A 217 10.19 -8.91 16.67
CA GLY A 217 10.61 -9.87 17.70
C GLY A 217 11.74 -10.83 17.27
N GLU A 218 12.05 -10.91 15.98
CA GLU A 218 13.03 -11.84 15.41
C GLU A 218 14.34 -11.13 15.05
N TRP A 219 14.41 -9.80 15.17
CA TRP A 219 15.57 -9.02 14.74
C TRP A 219 16.83 -9.28 15.55
N GLU A 220 16.72 -9.60 16.84
CA GLU A 220 17.88 -10.02 17.64
C GLU A 220 18.43 -11.39 17.19
N GLY A 221 17.55 -12.31 16.77
CA GLY A 221 17.95 -13.57 16.18
C GLY A 221 18.62 -13.38 14.82
N LEU A 222 18.06 -12.48 14.01
CA LEU A 222 18.62 -12.12 12.71
C LEU A 222 19.99 -11.45 12.86
N ALA A 223 20.15 -10.48 13.78
CA ALA A 223 21.42 -9.81 14.07
C ALA A 223 22.56 -10.80 14.32
N ARG A 224 22.31 -11.77 15.21
CA ARG A 224 23.28 -12.80 15.58
C ARG A 224 23.64 -13.73 14.42
N THR A 225 22.66 -14.13 13.61
CA THR A 225 22.84 -15.16 12.58
C THR A 225 23.31 -14.61 11.24
N ALA A 226 22.88 -13.39 10.88
CA ALA A 226 23.21 -12.73 9.62
C ALA A 226 24.51 -11.91 9.67
N GLY A 227 25.13 -11.75 10.84
CA GLY A 227 26.25 -10.84 11.03
C GLY A 227 25.87 -9.39 10.78
N THR A 228 24.66 -9.01 11.21
CA THR A 228 24.14 -7.65 11.12
C THR A 228 24.02 -7.03 12.51
N ASP A 229 23.93 -5.70 12.58
CA ASP A 229 23.78 -4.99 13.85
C ASP A 229 22.31 -4.70 14.14
N ARG A 230 21.86 -5.03 15.36
CA ARG A 230 20.50 -4.74 15.83
C ARG A 230 20.21 -3.23 15.79
N ALA A 231 21.20 -2.40 16.13
CA ALA A 231 21.08 -0.95 16.10
C ALA A 231 20.98 -0.41 14.68
N GLU A 232 21.63 -1.06 13.70
CA GLU A 232 21.48 -0.73 12.28
C GLU A 232 20.07 -1.07 11.80
N ILE A 233 19.52 -2.22 12.19
CA ILE A 233 18.14 -2.58 11.88
C ILE A 233 17.18 -1.54 12.47
N ASP A 234 17.35 -1.13 13.74
CA ASP A 234 16.51 -0.07 14.32
C ASP A 234 16.62 1.25 13.57
N ALA A 235 17.84 1.71 13.29
CA ALA A 235 18.07 2.95 12.55
C ALA A 235 17.45 2.90 11.14
N SER A 236 17.44 1.73 10.51
CA SER A 236 16.82 1.55 9.19
C SER A 236 15.29 1.66 9.21
N MET A 237 14.65 1.54 10.38
CA MET A 237 13.19 1.65 10.57
C MET A 237 12.75 3.08 10.87
N ASP A 238 13.67 3.96 11.24
CA ASP A 238 13.40 5.38 11.48
C ASP A 238 13.41 6.16 10.15
N GLU A 239 12.24 6.30 9.53
CA GLU A 239 12.05 7.06 8.27
C GLU A 239 12.50 8.53 8.35
N THR A 240 12.74 9.07 9.56
CA THR A 240 13.17 10.45 9.79
C THR A 240 14.66 10.71 9.56
N ALA A 241 15.48 9.68 9.33
CA ALA A 241 16.93 9.83 9.12
C ALA A 241 17.30 10.33 7.71
N ASP A 242 16.57 9.94 6.67
CA ASP A 242 16.90 10.31 5.26
C ASP A 242 16.40 11.70 4.85
N ALA A 243 15.49 12.32 5.63
CA ALA A 243 14.98 13.67 5.33
C ALA A 243 16.01 14.79 5.60
N ARG A 244 17.15 14.51 6.26
CA ARG A 244 18.15 15.51 6.64
C ARG A 244 19.37 15.58 5.70
N THR A 245 19.45 14.74 4.68
CA THR A 245 20.62 14.67 3.79
C THR A 245 20.27 15.02 2.34
N GLY A 246 19.46 16.07 2.14
CA GLY A 246 19.40 16.76 0.85
C GLY A 246 20.60 17.70 0.70
N PRO A 247 21.22 17.83 -0.49
CA PRO A 247 22.38 18.69 -0.67
C PRO A 247 21.99 20.15 -0.39
N ARG A 248 22.66 20.79 0.56
CA ARG A 248 22.64 22.25 0.67
C ARG A 248 23.33 22.81 -0.56
N ALA A 249 22.54 23.35 -1.48
CA ALA A 249 23.06 24.19 -2.56
C ALA A 249 23.77 25.39 -1.94
N GLY A 250 25.09 25.45 -2.13
CA GLY A 250 25.89 26.66 -2.01
C GLY A 250 26.07 27.30 -3.37
#